data_AF-A0A3N7DFC6-F1
#
_entry.id   AF-A0A3N7DFC6-F1
#
_cell.length_a   1.000
_cell.length_b   1.000
_cell.length_c   1.000
_cell.angle_alpha   90.00
_cell.angle_beta   90.00
_cell.angle_gamma   90.00
#
_symmetry.space_group_name_H-M   'P 1'
#
loop_
_entity.id
_entity.type
_entity.pdbx_description
1 polymer ?
#
loop_
_entity_poly.entity_id
_entity_poly.type
_entity_poly.pdbx_seq_one_letter_code
_entity_poly.pdbx_strand_id
1 'polypeptide(L)'
;MNSGYLVLFVFQYLILDFNNLNRAIMALKLLQRGNSGQGVKDWQFFLSGQNLFSDVADGIFGESTLKATLAFQKLNGIKQDGIVGNNTFGAAMLKGFNKVQDDRNTKESNNWPPKPDFSSINSNSIRQQMFGRMEFVSQPQVENPEHIKITNNWIENIVTVSIPQLKGILKKPEIQFHKAAKDQLIGLWARWEHDGMLGLVKSWQGSFEPRFERNSRTVLSNHAFGTAFDINEEWNQFHTLPSLVGNEGSVRELVPAANEFGFFWGGHFKRPDGMHFEVSKIF
;
A
#
# COMPACT_ATOMS: atom_id res chain seq x y z
N MET A 1 1.70 -30.43 -63.87
CA MET A 1 1.74 -31.67 -63.07
C MET A 1 2.22 -31.32 -61.67
N ASN A 2 1.53 -31.85 -60.65
CA ASN A 2 1.78 -31.86 -59.19
C ASN A 2 3.25 -31.75 -58.76
N SER A 3 3.66 -31.27 -57.59
CA SER A 3 3.07 -31.12 -56.23
C SER A 3 4.10 -30.29 -55.43
N GLY A 4 3.74 -29.30 -54.61
CA GLY A 4 3.27 -29.47 -53.24
C GLY A 4 4.46 -29.54 -52.25
N TYR A 5 4.69 -28.50 -51.44
CA TYR A 5 4.96 -28.57 -50.00
C TYR A 5 4.90 -27.17 -49.39
N LEU A 6 3.92 -27.03 -48.50
CA LEU A 6 3.61 -25.93 -47.60
C LEU A 6 4.36 -26.18 -46.29
N VAL A 7 5.09 -25.21 -45.74
CA VAL A 7 5.37 -25.19 -44.29
C VAL A 7 5.20 -23.76 -43.78
N LEU A 8 4.07 -23.59 -43.09
CA LEU A 8 3.68 -22.42 -42.32
C LEU A 8 4.70 -22.14 -41.21
N PHE A 9 5.10 -20.87 -41.07
CA PHE A 9 5.72 -20.39 -39.83
C PHE A 9 4.66 -20.36 -38.72
N VAL A 10 4.95 -21.15 -37.70
CA VAL A 10 4.14 -21.39 -36.51
C VAL A 10 4.17 -20.16 -35.59
N PHE A 11 3.12 -19.35 -35.61
CA PHE A 11 2.77 -18.45 -34.49
C PHE A 11 2.03 -19.30 -33.44
N GLN A 12 2.78 -19.98 -32.58
CA GLN A 12 2.22 -20.67 -31.41
C GLN A 12 2.51 -19.85 -30.16
N TYR A 13 1.51 -19.80 -29.27
CA TYR A 13 1.48 -19.18 -27.93
C TYR A 13 1.00 -17.74 -27.85
N LEU A 14 -0.27 -17.53 -28.19
CA LEU A 14 -1.18 -16.75 -27.32
C LEU A 14 -2.64 -17.12 -27.65
N ILE A 15 -3.01 -18.39 -27.41
CA ILE A 15 -4.43 -18.74 -27.29
C ILE A 15 -4.83 -18.29 -25.88
N LEU A 16 -5.24 -17.02 -25.77
CA LEU A 16 -6.08 -16.59 -24.67
C LEU A 16 -7.37 -17.41 -24.77
N ASP A 17 -7.58 -18.29 -23.80
CA ASP A 17 -8.79 -19.07 -23.68
C ASP A 17 -9.99 -18.09 -23.61
N PHE A 18 -10.83 -18.10 -24.65
CA PHE A 18 -12.00 -17.22 -24.78
C PHE A 18 -12.96 -17.36 -23.58
N ASN A 19 -12.90 -18.48 -22.86
CA ASN A 19 -13.69 -18.69 -21.64
C ASN A 19 -13.18 -17.87 -20.44
N ASN A 20 -11.88 -17.58 -20.37
CA ASN A 20 -11.32 -16.66 -19.37
C ASN A 20 -11.53 -15.19 -19.75
N LEU A 21 -11.62 -14.88 -21.05
CA LEU A 21 -11.96 -13.52 -21.50
C LEU A 21 -13.38 -13.13 -21.07
N ASN A 22 -14.33 -14.07 -21.06
CA ASN A 22 -15.70 -13.84 -20.57
C ASN A 22 -15.80 -13.68 -19.04
N ARG A 23 -14.83 -14.17 -18.25
CA ARG A 23 -14.70 -13.85 -16.82
C ARG A 23 -14.00 -12.52 -16.58
N ALA A 24 -13.11 -12.11 -17.48
CA ALA A 24 -12.41 -10.83 -17.43
C ALA A 24 -13.28 -9.65 -17.91
N ILE A 25 -14.30 -9.89 -18.75
CA ILE A 25 -15.42 -8.98 -18.98
C ILE A 25 -16.35 -9.08 -17.76
N MET A 26 -15.84 -8.72 -16.58
CA MET A 26 -16.71 -8.24 -15.52
C MET A 26 -17.40 -7.02 -16.09
N ALA A 27 -18.70 -7.12 -16.38
CA ALA A 27 -19.54 -5.95 -16.58
C ALA A 27 -19.50 -5.15 -15.27
N LEU A 28 -18.47 -4.30 -15.12
CA LEU A 28 -18.31 -3.43 -13.97
C LEU A 28 -19.54 -2.55 -13.97
N LYS A 29 -20.45 -2.83 -13.03
CA LYS A 29 -21.66 -2.03 -12.85
C LYS A 29 -21.23 -0.57 -12.74
N LEU A 30 -21.71 0.24 -13.68
CA LEU A 30 -21.49 1.68 -13.69
C LEU A 30 -21.90 2.26 -12.33
N LEU A 31 -21.04 3.10 -11.76
CA LEU A 31 -21.32 3.78 -10.50
C LEU A 31 -21.60 5.26 -10.77
N GLN A 32 -22.68 5.76 -10.20
CA GLN A 32 -23.08 7.16 -10.28
C GLN A 32 -23.84 7.56 -9.02
N ARG A 33 -24.09 8.87 -8.88
CA ARG A 33 -24.85 9.44 -7.74
C ARG A 33 -26.15 8.65 -7.49
N GLY A 34 -26.40 8.34 -6.23
CA GLY A 34 -27.56 7.56 -5.78
C GLY A 34 -27.35 6.03 -5.79
N ASN A 35 -26.26 5.51 -6.35
CA ASN A 35 -25.89 4.11 -6.15
C ASN A 35 -25.38 3.86 -4.74
N SER A 36 -25.52 2.63 -4.25
CA SER A 36 -24.97 2.20 -2.98
C SER A 36 -24.49 0.73 -3.02
N GLY A 37 -23.73 0.34 -2.00
CA GLY A 37 -23.24 -1.02 -1.78
C GLY A 37 -21.72 -1.18 -1.91
N GLN A 38 -21.25 -2.42 -1.89
CA GLN A 38 -19.82 -2.73 -1.80
C GLN A 38 -19.00 -2.11 -2.94
N GLY A 39 -19.51 -2.10 -4.17
CA GLY A 39 -18.80 -1.51 -5.31
C GLY A 39 -18.56 0.00 -5.20
N VAL A 40 -19.47 0.73 -4.56
CA VAL A 40 -19.27 2.16 -4.24
C VAL A 40 -18.25 2.31 -3.12
N LYS A 41 -18.31 1.43 -2.12
CA LYS A 41 -17.38 1.43 -1.00
C LYS A 41 -15.94 1.17 -1.45
N ASP A 42 -15.73 0.20 -2.35
CA ASP A 42 -14.43 -0.08 -2.95
C ASP A 42 -13.92 1.12 -3.75
N TRP A 43 -14.80 1.79 -4.49
CA TRP A 43 -14.46 3.01 -5.23
C TRP A 43 -14.05 4.15 -4.30
N GLN A 44 -14.79 4.37 -3.22
CA GLN A 44 -14.43 5.37 -2.19
C GLN A 44 -13.08 5.05 -1.54
N PHE A 45 -12.80 3.78 -1.21
CA PHE A 45 -11.50 3.39 -0.65
C PHE A 45 -10.36 3.65 -1.63
N PHE A 46 -10.54 3.31 -2.91
CA PHE A 46 -9.57 3.63 -3.95
C PHE A 46 -9.33 5.14 -4.05
N LEU A 47 -10.39 5.95 -4.10
CA LEU A 47 -10.26 7.41 -4.14
C LEU A 47 -9.58 7.99 -2.89
N SER A 48 -9.76 7.39 -1.70
CA SER A 48 -8.98 7.76 -0.51
C SER A 48 -7.50 7.46 -0.68
N GLY A 49 -7.17 6.34 -1.33
CA GLY A 49 -5.81 5.99 -1.72
C GLY A 49 -5.18 7.00 -2.69
N GLN A 50 -5.99 7.53 -3.60
CA GLN A 50 -5.58 8.59 -4.53
C GLN A 50 -5.51 9.99 -3.88
N ASN A 51 -5.76 10.11 -2.57
CA ASN A 51 -5.87 11.38 -1.85
C ASN A 51 -6.98 12.32 -2.39
N LEU A 52 -8.04 11.75 -2.96
CA LEU A 52 -9.18 12.48 -3.52
C LEU A 52 -10.44 12.39 -2.67
N PHE A 53 -10.46 11.50 -1.67
CA PHE A 53 -11.61 11.26 -0.81
C PHE A 53 -11.22 11.15 0.66
N SER A 54 -11.65 12.12 1.46
CA SER A 54 -11.35 12.25 2.89
C SER A 54 -12.50 11.87 3.83
N ASP A 55 -13.68 11.57 3.27
CA ASP A 55 -14.86 11.18 4.06
C ASP A 55 -14.87 9.69 4.40
N VAL A 56 -15.83 9.27 5.21
CA VAL A 56 -16.06 7.85 5.50
C VAL A 56 -16.53 7.15 4.23
N ALA A 57 -15.85 6.06 3.87
CA ALA A 57 -16.31 5.15 2.83
C ALA A 57 -17.54 4.35 3.33
N ASP A 58 -18.71 4.97 3.22
CA ASP A 58 -20.01 4.46 3.67
C ASP A 58 -20.69 3.55 2.64
N GLY A 59 -20.17 3.48 1.42
CA GLY A 59 -20.77 2.77 0.31
C GLY A 59 -21.97 3.47 -0.29
N ILE A 60 -22.14 4.78 -0.07
CA ILE A 60 -23.19 5.62 -0.65
C ILE A 60 -22.55 6.61 -1.63
N PHE A 61 -22.99 6.58 -2.89
CA PHE A 61 -22.48 7.50 -3.90
C PHE A 61 -23.18 8.86 -3.75
N GLY A 62 -22.79 9.60 -2.72
CA GLY A 62 -23.28 10.94 -2.39
C GLY A 62 -22.47 12.06 -3.07
N GLU A 63 -22.63 13.27 -2.56
CA GLU A 63 -21.99 14.48 -3.10
C GLU A 63 -20.46 14.46 -2.98
N SER A 64 -19.94 13.96 -1.85
CA SER A 64 -18.50 13.82 -1.65
C SER A 64 -17.87 12.81 -2.62
N THR A 65 -18.54 11.67 -2.86
CA THR A 65 -18.08 10.66 -3.82
C THR A 65 -18.12 11.19 -5.25
N LEU A 66 -19.14 11.97 -5.60
CA LEU A 66 -19.23 12.66 -6.90
C LEU A 66 -18.08 13.65 -7.09
N LYS A 67 -17.82 14.51 -6.11
CA LYS A 67 -16.71 15.48 -6.15
C LYS A 67 -15.35 14.78 -6.34
N ALA A 68 -15.09 13.72 -5.58
CA ALA A 68 -13.87 12.94 -5.69
C ALA A 68 -13.74 12.22 -7.06
N THR A 69 -14.86 11.70 -7.59
CA THR A 69 -14.90 11.07 -8.92
C THR A 69 -14.60 12.08 -10.03
N LEU A 70 -15.18 13.29 -9.97
CA LEU A 70 -14.90 14.36 -10.93
C LEU A 70 -13.43 14.80 -10.88
N ALA A 71 -12.85 14.89 -9.67
CA ALA A 71 -11.43 15.18 -9.49
C ALA A 71 -10.54 14.08 -10.10
N PHE A 72 -10.89 12.81 -9.89
CA PHE A 72 -10.19 11.68 -10.51
C PHE A 72 -10.27 11.74 -12.03
N GLN A 73 -11.45 11.95 -12.60
CA GLN A 73 -11.63 12.07 -14.04
C GLN A 73 -10.79 13.22 -14.61
N LYS A 74 -10.80 14.39 -13.96
CA LYS A 74 -10.00 15.55 -14.34
C LYS A 74 -8.50 15.23 -14.36
N LEU A 75 -7.97 14.63 -13.30
CA LEU A 75 -6.54 14.29 -13.19
C LEU A 75 -6.07 13.28 -14.23
N ASN A 76 -6.97 12.43 -14.73
CA ASN A 76 -6.67 11.40 -15.72
C ASN A 76 -7.08 11.78 -17.15
N GLY A 77 -7.46 13.05 -17.40
CA GLY A 77 -7.86 13.51 -18.74
C GLY A 77 -9.15 12.88 -19.26
N ILE A 78 -10.01 12.39 -18.38
CA ILE A 78 -11.31 11.76 -18.70
C ILE A 78 -12.40 12.83 -18.64
N LYS A 79 -13.46 12.66 -19.44
CA LYS A 79 -14.67 13.48 -19.35
C LYS A 79 -15.18 13.53 -17.90
N GLN A 80 -15.37 14.74 -17.38
CA GLN A 80 -15.83 14.99 -16.01
C GLN A 80 -17.37 14.90 -15.91
N ASP A 81 -17.93 13.73 -16.19
CA ASP A 81 -19.37 13.47 -16.10
C ASP A 81 -19.81 12.87 -14.76
N GLY A 82 -18.87 12.59 -13.86
CA GLY A 82 -19.14 12.04 -12.54
C GLY A 82 -19.56 10.57 -12.55
N ILE A 83 -19.47 9.92 -13.71
CA ILE A 83 -19.87 8.53 -13.93
C ILE A 83 -18.63 7.63 -13.97
N VAL A 84 -18.61 6.60 -13.10
CA VAL A 84 -17.58 5.57 -13.13
C VAL A 84 -17.98 4.50 -14.16
N GLY A 85 -17.72 4.82 -15.44
CA GLY A 85 -17.86 3.91 -16.58
C GLY A 85 -16.52 3.28 -17.01
N ASN A 86 -16.50 2.65 -18.20
CA ASN A 86 -15.35 1.88 -18.69
C ASN A 86 -14.02 2.66 -18.68
N ASN A 87 -14.02 3.92 -19.14
CA ASN A 87 -12.80 4.74 -19.18
C ASN A 87 -12.30 5.07 -17.76
N THR A 88 -13.21 5.40 -16.85
CA THR A 88 -12.89 5.69 -15.44
C THR A 88 -12.34 4.44 -14.75
N PHE A 89 -12.97 3.28 -14.97
CA PHE A 89 -12.49 2.01 -14.42
C PHE A 89 -11.14 1.61 -15.01
N GLY A 90 -10.94 1.75 -16.32
CA GLY A 90 -9.65 1.43 -16.97
C GLY A 90 -8.50 2.25 -16.39
N ALA A 91 -8.69 3.57 -16.25
CA ALA A 91 -7.69 4.43 -15.62
C ALA A 91 -7.44 4.08 -14.14
N ALA A 92 -8.49 3.71 -13.41
CA ALA A 92 -8.36 3.28 -12.02
C ALA A 92 -7.59 1.97 -11.88
N MET A 93 -7.83 1.00 -12.78
CA MET A 93 -7.11 -0.28 -12.78
C MET A 93 -5.61 -0.10 -12.99
N LEU A 94 -5.21 0.83 -13.86
CA LEU A 94 -3.80 1.20 -14.05
C LEU A 94 -3.17 1.83 -12.78
N LYS A 95 -4.01 2.32 -11.87
CA LYS A 95 -3.61 2.90 -10.57
C LYS A 95 -3.88 1.94 -9.40
N GLY A 96 -4.03 0.65 -9.69
CA GLY A 96 -4.17 -0.40 -8.68
C GLY A 96 -5.60 -0.60 -8.15
N PHE A 97 -6.63 -0.09 -8.82
CA PHE A 97 -8.00 -0.50 -8.52
C PHE A 97 -8.25 -1.94 -8.99
N ASN A 98 -8.15 -2.90 -8.08
CA ASN A 98 -8.36 -4.30 -8.42
C ASN A 98 -9.72 -4.82 -7.93
N LYS A 99 -10.54 -5.35 -8.85
CA LYS A 99 -11.76 -6.13 -8.54
C LYS A 99 -11.65 -7.61 -8.88
N VAL A 100 -10.49 -8.03 -9.42
CA VAL A 100 -10.25 -9.40 -9.87
C VAL A 100 -9.59 -10.18 -8.74
N GLN A 101 -10.26 -11.27 -8.33
CA GLN A 101 -9.62 -12.26 -7.47
C GLN A 101 -8.60 -13.03 -8.31
N ASP A 102 -7.37 -13.05 -7.84
CA ASP A 102 -6.30 -13.90 -8.36
C ASP A 102 -6.21 -15.10 -7.42
N ASP A 103 -6.35 -16.32 -7.94
CA ASP A 103 -6.24 -17.56 -7.18
C ASP A 103 -4.84 -18.20 -7.29
N ARG A 104 -3.96 -17.61 -8.10
CA ARG A 104 -2.61 -18.13 -8.31
C ARG A 104 -1.72 -17.83 -7.10
N ASN A 105 -0.79 -18.73 -6.85
CA ASN A 105 0.24 -18.58 -5.82
C ASN A 105 1.64 -18.61 -6.47
N THR A 106 1.83 -17.77 -7.50
CA THR A 106 3.11 -17.60 -8.19
C THR A 106 3.65 -16.21 -7.92
N LYS A 107 4.94 -15.97 -8.20
CA LYS A 107 5.60 -14.69 -7.90
C LYS A 107 4.96 -13.50 -8.64
N GLU A 108 4.30 -13.78 -9.77
CA GLU A 108 3.60 -12.81 -10.61
C GLU A 108 2.15 -12.56 -10.14
N SER A 109 1.66 -13.29 -9.14
CA SER A 109 0.29 -13.19 -8.67
C SER A 109 0.11 -12.08 -7.63
N ASN A 110 -1.13 -11.58 -7.51
CA ASN A 110 -1.48 -10.59 -6.51
C ASN A 110 -1.27 -11.09 -5.06
N ASN A 111 -1.28 -12.41 -4.87
CA ASN A 111 -1.18 -13.07 -3.56
C ASN A 111 0.26 -13.27 -3.08
N TRP A 112 1.25 -13.06 -3.96
CA TRP A 112 2.66 -13.13 -3.58
C TRP A 112 3.16 -11.76 -3.09
N PRO A 113 3.96 -11.68 -2.02
CA PRO A 113 4.57 -12.76 -1.25
C PRO A 113 3.60 -13.38 -0.24
N PRO A 114 3.84 -14.64 0.19
CA PRO A 114 3.03 -15.27 1.23
C PRO A 114 3.13 -14.49 2.56
N LYS A 115 2.06 -14.57 3.36
CA LYS A 115 2.04 -14.01 4.72
C LYS A 115 3.06 -14.73 5.62
N PRO A 116 3.73 -14.01 6.53
CA PRO A 116 4.57 -14.66 7.53
C PRO A 116 3.73 -15.47 8.54
N ASP A 117 4.40 -16.25 9.39
CA ASP A 117 3.79 -17.03 10.47
C ASP A 117 3.35 -16.19 11.69
N PHE A 118 3.31 -14.87 11.52
CA PHE A 118 2.97 -13.91 12.56
C PHE A 118 2.04 -12.81 12.05
N SER A 119 1.40 -12.14 12.98
CA SER A 119 0.38 -11.13 12.71
C SER A 119 0.90 -9.72 12.95
N SER A 120 0.39 -8.77 12.19
CA SER A 120 0.50 -7.33 12.44
C SER A 120 0.01 -6.94 13.83
N ILE A 121 0.59 -5.90 14.42
CA ILE A 121 0.16 -5.38 15.72
C ILE A 121 -0.78 -4.19 15.50
N ASN A 122 -2.07 -4.37 15.81
CA ASN A 122 -3.12 -3.35 15.62
C ASN A 122 -3.78 -2.86 16.93
N SER A 123 -3.23 -3.23 18.08
CA SER A 123 -3.76 -2.88 19.40
C SER A 123 -2.85 -1.90 20.12
N ASN A 124 -3.40 -0.75 20.54
CA ASN A 124 -2.68 0.21 21.38
C ASN A 124 -2.12 -0.43 22.66
N SER A 125 -2.84 -1.38 23.25
CA SER A 125 -2.38 -2.04 24.48
C SER A 125 -1.15 -2.90 24.21
N ILE A 126 -1.14 -3.64 23.08
CA ILE A 126 0.00 -4.49 22.71
C ILE A 126 1.19 -3.61 22.33
N ARG A 127 0.99 -2.56 21.52
CA ARG A 127 2.06 -1.62 21.16
C ARG A 127 2.67 -0.97 22.39
N GLN A 128 1.87 -0.49 23.34
CA GLN A 128 2.39 0.10 24.58
C GLN A 128 3.09 -0.91 25.49
N GLN A 129 2.65 -2.19 25.48
CA GLN A 129 3.34 -3.24 26.22
C GLN A 129 4.73 -3.51 25.63
N MET A 130 4.85 -3.53 24.30
CA MET A 130 6.11 -3.81 23.62
C MET A 130 7.08 -2.62 23.57
N PHE A 131 6.54 -1.42 23.38
CA PHE A 131 7.31 -0.20 23.07
C PHE A 131 7.20 0.86 24.16
N GLY A 132 6.67 0.50 25.33
CA GLY A 132 6.49 1.40 26.46
C GLY A 132 5.20 2.22 26.39
N ARG A 133 4.75 2.68 27.56
CA ARG A 133 3.52 3.45 27.71
C ARG A 133 3.69 4.89 27.24
N MET A 134 3.00 5.22 26.15
CA MET A 134 2.91 6.58 25.62
C MET A 134 1.69 7.27 26.18
N GLU A 135 1.88 8.38 26.88
CA GLU A 135 0.77 9.26 27.25
C GLU A 135 0.63 10.35 26.22
N PHE A 136 -0.60 10.63 25.78
CA PHE A 136 -0.86 11.53 24.69
C PHE A 136 -2.22 12.22 24.80
N VAL A 137 -2.34 13.34 24.09
CA VAL A 137 -3.62 14.02 23.83
C VAL A 137 -3.81 14.21 22.32
N SER A 138 -5.05 14.17 21.86
CA SER A 138 -5.40 14.51 20.48
C SER A 138 -5.07 15.99 20.22
N GLN A 139 -4.36 16.27 19.13
CA GLN A 139 -4.01 17.64 18.73
C GLN A 139 -4.07 17.78 17.20
N PRO A 140 -5.27 17.75 16.57
CA PRO A 140 -5.39 17.83 15.12
C PRO A 140 -4.69 19.06 14.53
N GLN A 141 -3.97 18.86 13.43
CA GLN A 141 -3.35 19.92 12.64
C GLN A 141 -4.01 20.00 11.26
N VAL A 142 -3.86 21.13 10.56
CA VAL A 142 -4.49 21.34 9.23
C VAL A 142 -4.06 20.27 8.23
N GLU A 143 -2.77 19.96 8.16
CA GLU A 143 -2.21 18.96 7.24
C GLU A 143 -2.16 17.54 7.84
N ASN A 144 -2.41 17.40 9.15
CA ASN A 144 -2.44 16.11 9.85
C ASN A 144 -3.57 16.11 10.90
N PRO A 145 -4.83 15.85 10.49
CA PRO A 145 -5.98 15.80 11.39
C PRO A 145 -5.91 14.70 12.45
N GLU A 146 -5.07 13.69 12.23
CA GLU A 146 -4.79 12.57 13.14
C GLU A 146 -3.69 12.87 14.15
N HIS A 147 -3.07 14.05 14.12
CA HIS A 147 -1.92 14.37 14.96
C HIS A 147 -2.25 14.25 16.47
N ILE A 148 -1.27 13.72 17.21
CA ILE A 148 -1.29 13.64 18.66
C ILE A 148 -0.08 14.34 19.26
N LYS A 149 -0.25 14.90 20.46
CA LYS A 149 0.85 15.40 21.29
C LYS A 149 1.17 14.38 22.37
N ILE A 150 2.41 13.89 22.39
CA ILE A 150 2.93 13.05 23.47
C ILE A 150 3.17 13.95 24.71
N THR A 151 2.70 13.51 25.88
CA THR A 151 2.66 14.32 27.12
C THR A 151 3.60 13.83 28.21
N ASN A 152 4.21 12.65 28.05
CA ASN A 152 5.25 12.14 28.94
C ASN A 152 6.59 12.04 28.20
N ASN A 153 7.64 11.57 28.88
CA ASN A 153 8.99 11.42 28.34
C ASN A 153 9.13 10.24 27.36
N TRP A 154 8.03 9.66 26.87
CA TRP A 154 8.07 8.49 26.01
C TRP A 154 8.88 8.71 24.72
N ILE A 155 8.98 9.97 24.25
CA ILE A 155 9.77 10.35 23.08
C ILE A 155 11.27 9.96 23.19
N GLU A 156 11.80 9.78 24.40
CA GLU A 156 13.17 9.27 24.65
C GLU A 156 13.41 7.85 24.13
N ASN A 157 12.36 7.13 23.71
CA ASN A 157 12.47 5.84 23.05
C ASN A 157 12.80 5.94 21.55
N ILE A 158 12.65 7.13 20.96
CA ILE A 158 12.96 7.40 19.56
C ILE A 158 14.42 7.85 19.45
N VAL A 159 15.18 7.20 18.58
CA VAL A 159 16.60 7.47 18.35
C VAL A 159 16.86 7.73 16.86
N THR A 160 17.89 8.52 16.59
CA THR A 160 18.42 8.67 15.23
C THR A 160 19.19 7.41 14.83
N VAL A 161 18.85 6.82 13.70
CA VAL A 161 19.49 5.63 13.14
C VAL A 161 20.09 5.97 11.79
N SER A 162 21.38 5.68 11.61
CA SER A 162 22.03 5.81 10.30
C SER A 162 21.70 4.59 9.43
N ILE A 163 21.18 4.84 8.23
CA ILE A 163 20.85 3.83 7.21
C ILE A 163 21.55 4.26 5.91
N PRO A 164 22.87 4.02 5.76
CA PRO A 164 23.66 4.49 4.62
C PRO A 164 23.09 4.12 3.25
N GLN A 165 22.34 3.01 3.17
CA GLN A 165 21.66 2.51 1.98
C GLN A 165 20.61 3.48 1.42
N LEU A 166 20.12 4.43 2.22
CA LEU A 166 19.21 5.49 1.77
C LEU A 166 19.92 6.67 1.09
N LYS A 167 21.24 6.63 0.94
CA LYS A 167 21.98 7.68 0.21
C LYS A 167 21.46 7.77 -1.23
N GLY A 168 21.15 8.99 -1.66
CA GLY A 168 20.56 9.26 -2.98
C GLY A 168 19.04 9.33 -2.97
N ILE A 169 18.38 8.71 -1.99
CA ILE A 169 16.96 8.92 -1.68
C ILE A 169 16.82 10.06 -0.66
N LEU A 170 17.62 10.00 0.42
CA LEU A 170 17.69 11.03 1.43
C LEU A 170 18.99 11.84 1.30
N LYS A 171 18.89 13.16 1.54
CA LYS A 171 20.08 14.04 1.62
C LYS A 171 20.97 13.65 2.80
N LYS A 172 20.36 13.27 3.93
CA LYS A 172 21.01 12.71 5.10
C LYS A 172 20.41 11.32 5.34
N PRO A 173 21.20 10.23 5.23
CA PRO A 173 20.72 8.87 5.39
C PRO A 173 20.54 8.51 6.88
N GLU A 174 19.74 9.31 7.58
CA GLU A 174 19.43 9.19 9.00
C GLU A 174 17.91 9.26 9.17
N ILE A 175 17.36 8.37 9.99
CA ILE A 175 15.91 8.31 10.26
C ILE A 175 15.65 8.27 11.76
N GLN A 176 14.42 8.60 12.17
CA GLN A 176 13.96 8.41 13.54
C GLN A 176 13.30 7.03 13.66
N PHE A 177 13.72 6.21 14.63
CA PHE A 177 13.17 4.89 14.86
C PHE A 177 13.20 4.51 16.34
N HIS A 178 12.38 3.55 16.75
CA HIS A 178 12.33 3.08 18.12
C HIS A 178 13.61 2.31 18.49
N LYS A 179 14.23 2.65 19.63
CA LYS A 179 15.51 2.07 20.07
C LYS A 179 15.48 0.55 20.17
N ALA A 180 14.36 -0.04 20.58
CA ALA A 180 14.20 -1.50 20.70
C ALA A 180 14.25 -2.25 19.36
N ALA A 181 13.94 -1.58 18.23
CA ALA A 181 13.93 -2.20 16.91
C ALA A 181 15.08 -1.70 16.02
N LYS A 182 15.99 -0.90 16.57
CA LYS A 182 17.09 -0.25 15.85
C LYS A 182 17.97 -1.28 15.14
N ASP A 183 18.40 -2.32 15.84
CA ASP A 183 19.34 -3.30 15.29
C ASP A 183 18.67 -4.21 14.24
N GLN A 184 17.38 -4.54 14.42
CA GLN A 184 16.58 -5.24 13.41
C GLN A 184 16.44 -4.42 12.13
N LEU A 185 16.17 -3.12 12.26
CA LEU A 185 16.10 -2.21 11.11
C LEU A 185 17.45 -2.18 10.38
N ILE A 186 18.56 -1.95 11.08
CA ILE A 186 19.89 -1.93 10.47
C ILE A 186 20.18 -3.25 9.76
N GLY A 187 19.89 -4.38 10.41
CA GLY A 187 20.07 -5.71 9.84
C GLY A 187 19.24 -5.94 8.57
N LEU A 188 17.99 -5.48 8.54
CA LEU A 188 17.13 -5.59 7.35
C LEU A 188 17.71 -4.83 6.16
N TRP A 189 18.14 -3.58 6.36
CA TRP A 189 18.72 -2.78 5.27
C TRP A 189 20.05 -3.34 4.78
N ALA A 190 20.88 -3.86 5.69
CA ALA A 190 22.09 -4.58 5.32
C ALA A 190 21.78 -5.87 4.54
N ARG A 191 20.70 -6.59 4.89
CA ARG A 191 20.25 -7.77 4.16
C ARG A 191 19.78 -7.43 2.76
N TRP A 192 18.99 -6.37 2.58
CA TRP A 192 18.58 -5.92 1.25
C TRP A 192 19.76 -5.46 0.39
N GLU A 193 20.78 -4.85 1.00
CA GLU A 193 22.04 -4.53 0.31
C GLU A 193 22.79 -5.78 -0.14
N HIS A 194 23.00 -6.72 0.77
CA HIS A 194 23.66 -7.98 0.49
C HIS A 194 22.97 -8.75 -0.65
N ASP A 195 21.64 -8.77 -0.67
CA ASP A 195 20.84 -9.47 -1.69
C ASP A 195 20.67 -8.66 -2.99
N GLY A 196 21.31 -7.48 -3.11
CA GLY A 196 21.25 -6.63 -4.31
C GLY A 196 19.88 -5.98 -4.56
N MET A 197 19.05 -5.87 -3.53
CA MET A 197 17.66 -5.43 -3.63
C MET A 197 17.47 -3.91 -3.49
N LEU A 198 18.50 -3.14 -3.14
CA LEU A 198 18.38 -1.68 -2.94
C LEU A 198 17.86 -0.93 -4.17
N GLY A 199 18.07 -1.47 -5.38
CA GLY A 199 17.52 -0.90 -6.61
C GLY A 199 15.98 -0.89 -6.67
N LEU A 200 15.31 -1.67 -5.81
CA LEU A 200 13.86 -1.68 -5.67
C LEU A 200 13.35 -0.52 -4.82
N VAL A 201 14.17 0.06 -3.93
CA VAL A 201 13.79 1.21 -3.11
C VAL A 201 13.99 2.48 -3.93
N LYS A 202 12.91 3.19 -4.22
CA LYS A 202 12.85 4.40 -5.06
C LYS A 202 12.59 5.67 -4.27
N SER A 203 11.84 5.57 -3.18
CA SER A 203 11.48 6.72 -2.36
C SER A 203 11.25 6.33 -0.90
N TRP A 204 11.27 7.33 -0.03
CA TRP A 204 11.12 7.20 1.42
C TRP A 204 10.08 8.20 1.92
N GLN A 205 9.06 7.72 2.62
CA GLN A 205 7.93 8.53 3.09
C GLN A 205 7.92 8.77 4.60
N GLY A 206 8.86 8.16 5.35
CA GLY A 206 9.03 8.42 6.78
C GLY A 206 8.95 7.17 7.63
N SER A 207 9.26 7.34 8.92
CA SER A 207 9.29 6.24 9.90
C SER A 207 8.79 6.59 11.29
N PHE A 208 8.62 7.87 11.59
CA PHE A 208 8.12 8.33 12.88
C PHE A 208 7.22 9.54 12.69
N GLU A 209 5.96 9.38 13.12
CA GLU A 209 4.98 10.45 13.10
C GLU A 209 3.96 10.23 14.24
N PRO A 210 3.92 11.09 15.27
CA PRO A 210 2.93 11.02 16.35
C PRO A 210 1.50 11.30 15.83
N ARG A 211 0.79 10.24 15.47
CA ARG A 211 -0.59 10.32 15.00
C ARG A 211 -1.42 9.05 15.27
N PHE A 212 -2.74 9.22 15.20
CA PHE A 212 -3.64 8.09 15.01
C PHE A 212 -3.45 7.43 13.62
N GLU A 213 -3.95 6.21 13.47
CA GLU A 213 -4.14 5.61 12.15
C GLU A 213 -5.05 6.51 11.28
N ARG A 214 -4.86 6.48 9.96
CA ARG A 214 -5.62 7.31 9.03
C ARG A 214 -7.12 7.07 9.21
N ASN A 215 -7.92 8.14 9.33
CA ASN A 215 -9.35 8.08 9.62
C ASN A 215 -9.73 7.43 10.97
N SER A 216 -8.79 7.34 11.92
CA SER A 216 -9.02 6.91 13.30
C SER A 216 -8.81 8.07 14.28
N ARG A 217 -9.47 8.01 15.43
CA ARG A 217 -9.27 8.95 16.56
C ARG A 217 -8.99 8.22 17.88
N THR A 218 -8.83 6.90 17.82
CA THR A 218 -8.69 6.04 19.00
C THR A 218 -7.56 5.01 18.87
N VAL A 219 -7.13 4.69 17.65
CA VAL A 219 -6.06 3.71 17.40
C VAL A 219 -4.81 4.46 16.94
N LEU A 220 -3.70 4.28 17.66
CA LEU A 220 -2.41 4.88 17.34
C LEU A 220 -1.75 4.16 16.16
N SER A 221 -1.10 4.92 15.27
CA SER A 221 -0.33 4.35 14.17
C SER A 221 0.95 3.64 14.66
N ASN A 222 1.43 2.62 13.97
CA ASN A 222 2.78 2.08 14.22
C ASN A 222 3.89 3.10 13.94
N HIS A 223 3.62 4.11 13.10
CA HIS A 223 4.49 5.29 12.93
C HIS A 223 4.56 6.15 14.21
N ALA A 224 3.51 6.20 15.02
CA ALA A 224 3.54 6.95 16.28
C ALA A 224 4.48 6.30 17.30
N PHE A 225 4.71 4.99 17.19
CA PHE A 225 5.67 4.27 18.01
C PHE A 225 7.09 4.27 17.42
N GLY A 226 7.31 4.85 16.23
CA GLY A 226 8.60 4.79 15.54
C GLY A 226 9.00 3.37 15.14
N THR A 227 8.00 2.52 14.88
CA THR A 227 8.15 1.08 14.62
C THR A 227 7.70 0.70 13.22
N ALA A 228 7.53 1.67 12.34
CA ALA A 228 7.15 1.44 10.96
C ALA A 228 7.93 2.34 10.03
N PHE A 229 7.94 2.02 8.74
CA PHE A 229 8.41 2.91 7.71
C PHE A 229 7.64 2.70 6.40
N ASP A 230 7.57 3.75 5.60
CA ASP A 230 6.91 3.75 4.31
C ASP A 230 7.93 4.01 3.18
N ILE A 231 7.91 3.18 2.14
CA ILE A 231 8.75 3.31 0.93
C ILE A 231 7.92 3.14 -0.33
N ASN A 232 8.34 3.76 -1.43
CA ASN A 232 7.73 3.61 -2.75
C ASN A 232 6.22 3.94 -2.79
N GLU A 233 5.74 4.92 -2.00
CA GLU A 233 4.32 5.31 -1.93
C GLU A 233 3.68 5.52 -3.30
N GLU A 234 4.39 6.16 -4.25
CA GLU A 234 3.86 6.49 -5.57
C GLU A 234 3.23 5.28 -6.30
N TRP A 235 3.80 4.09 -6.12
CA TRP A 235 3.32 2.84 -6.74
C TRP A 235 2.56 1.94 -5.77
N ASN A 236 2.47 2.31 -4.49
CA ASN A 236 1.97 1.46 -3.41
C ASN A 236 1.04 2.21 -2.45
N GLN A 237 0.25 3.13 -3.01
CA GLN A 237 -0.69 3.96 -2.26
C GLN A 237 -1.66 3.13 -1.42
N PHE A 238 -2.09 3.71 -0.30
CA PHE A 238 -3.06 3.09 0.59
C PHE A 238 -4.33 2.63 -0.17
N HIS A 239 -4.87 1.46 0.17
CA HIS A 239 -6.06 0.84 -0.43
C HIS A 239 -5.97 0.47 -1.93
N THR A 240 -4.81 0.60 -2.58
CA THR A 240 -4.61 0.12 -3.95
C THR A 240 -3.92 -1.23 -3.94
N LEU A 241 -4.01 -1.97 -5.06
CA LEU A 241 -3.17 -3.14 -5.29
C LEU A 241 -1.70 -2.69 -5.30
N PRO A 242 -0.84 -3.19 -4.37
CA PRO A 242 0.57 -2.86 -4.39
C PRO A 242 1.23 -3.31 -5.68
N SER A 243 2.22 -2.56 -6.17
CA SER A 243 2.91 -2.83 -7.44
C SER A 243 3.41 -4.28 -7.50
N LEU A 244 3.11 -4.96 -8.60
CA LEU A 244 3.46 -6.37 -8.81
C LEU A 244 4.96 -6.54 -9.07
N VAL A 245 5.46 -7.75 -8.83
CA VAL A 245 6.85 -8.11 -9.14
C VAL A 245 7.20 -7.75 -10.57
N GLY A 246 8.39 -7.15 -10.76
CA GLY A 246 8.87 -6.70 -12.06
C GLY A 246 8.31 -5.36 -12.52
N ASN A 247 7.26 -4.83 -11.89
CA ASN A 247 6.81 -3.46 -12.13
C ASN A 247 7.65 -2.47 -11.31
N GLU A 248 7.71 -1.24 -11.79
CA GLU A 248 8.39 -0.16 -11.06
C GLU A 248 7.77 0.05 -9.67
N GLY A 249 8.63 0.36 -8.70
CA GLY A 249 8.22 0.60 -7.32
C GLY A 249 7.76 -0.64 -6.55
N SER A 250 7.82 -1.85 -7.10
CA SER A 250 7.46 -3.05 -6.34
C SER A 250 8.36 -3.22 -5.12
N VAL A 251 7.72 -3.49 -3.98
CA VAL A 251 8.39 -3.83 -2.72
C VAL A 251 8.19 -5.30 -2.36
N ARG A 252 7.49 -6.07 -3.20
CA ARG A 252 7.07 -7.45 -2.88
C ARG A 252 8.29 -8.36 -2.67
N GLU A 253 9.36 -8.16 -3.42
CA GLU A 253 10.61 -8.88 -3.29
C GLU A 253 11.39 -8.55 -2.02
N LEU A 254 11.10 -7.42 -1.38
CA LEU A 254 11.72 -7.01 -0.12
C LEU A 254 11.11 -7.73 1.09
N VAL A 255 9.84 -8.14 0.98
CA VAL A 255 9.03 -8.65 2.10
C VAL A 255 9.55 -9.94 2.73
N PRO A 256 10.04 -10.96 1.99
CA PRO A 256 10.55 -12.17 2.64
C PRO A 256 11.68 -11.89 3.63
N ALA A 257 12.66 -11.05 3.24
CA ALA A 257 13.70 -10.61 4.15
C ALA A 257 13.12 -9.75 5.29
N ALA A 258 12.18 -8.84 5.01
CA ALA A 258 11.52 -8.05 6.06
C ALA A 258 10.88 -8.94 7.14
N ASN A 259 10.20 -10.03 6.73
CA ASN A 259 9.58 -10.98 7.63
C ASN A 259 10.61 -11.69 8.54
N GLU A 260 11.77 -12.06 8.01
CA GLU A 260 12.88 -12.67 8.79
C GLU A 260 13.38 -11.71 9.88
N PHE A 261 13.35 -10.40 9.63
CA PHE A 261 13.70 -9.36 10.60
C PHE A 261 12.52 -8.90 11.46
N GLY A 262 11.37 -9.60 11.41
CA GLY A 262 10.22 -9.34 12.28
C GLY A 262 9.31 -8.20 11.81
N PHE A 263 9.47 -7.73 10.58
CA PHE A 263 8.59 -6.73 9.97
C PHE A 263 7.42 -7.41 9.24
N PHE A 264 6.22 -6.92 9.48
CA PHE A 264 5.01 -7.27 8.73
C PHE A 264 4.79 -6.25 7.61
N TRP A 265 4.41 -6.72 6.43
CA TRP A 265 4.14 -5.85 5.28
C TRP A 265 2.66 -5.47 5.18
N GLY A 266 2.37 -4.18 5.06
CA GLY A 266 0.99 -3.67 5.00
C GLY A 266 0.21 -4.11 3.76
N GLY A 267 0.87 -4.58 2.71
CA GLY A 267 0.20 -5.20 1.57
C GLY A 267 -0.61 -6.46 1.92
N HIS A 268 -0.37 -7.06 3.09
CA HIS A 268 -1.11 -8.22 3.62
C HIS A 268 -2.38 -7.85 4.41
N PHE A 269 -2.62 -6.56 4.66
CA PHE A 269 -3.83 -6.08 5.33
C PHE A 269 -5.08 -6.30 4.48
N LYS A 270 -6.24 -6.35 5.16
CA LYS A 270 -7.54 -6.44 4.47
C LYS A 270 -7.76 -5.27 3.51
N ARG A 271 -7.28 -4.09 3.89
CA ARG A 271 -7.16 -2.95 3.00
C ARG A 271 -5.66 -2.70 2.83
N PRO A 272 -5.09 -3.04 1.66
CA PRO A 272 -3.64 -3.03 1.50
C PRO A 272 -3.03 -1.67 1.78
N ASP A 273 -1.85 -1.68 2.39
CA ASP A 273 -0.97 -0.54 2.53
C ASP A 273 0.42 -0.95 2.00
N GLY A 274 0.58 -0.90 0.68
CA GLY A 274 1.71 -1.55 0.02
C GLY A 274 3.06 -0.93 0.33
N MET A 275 3.09 0.37 0.67
CA MET A 275 4.31 1.08 1.03
C MET A 275 4.81 0.73 2.44
N HIS A 276 3.94 0.17 3.28
CA HIS A 276 4.11 0.11 4.73
C HIS A 276 4.82 -1.16 5.20
N PHE A 277 5.80 -0.99 6.07
CA PHE A 277 6.44 -2.07 6.83
C PHE A 277 6.40 -1.72 8.31
N GLU A 278 5.95 -2.65 9.16
CA GLU A 278 5.84 -2.43 10.62
C GLU A 278 6.49 -3.55 11.43
N VAL A 279 7.16 -3.22 12.52
CA VAL A 279 7.71 -4.19 13.46
C VAL A 279 6.56 -4.92 14.16
N SER A 280 6.52 -6.25 14.00
CA SER A 280 5.54 -7.14 14.65
C SER A 280 6.18 -8.19 15.57
N LYS A 281 7.50 -8.37 15.49
CA LYS A 281 8.31 -9.17 16.41
C LYS A 281 9.59 -8.41 16.78
N ILE A 282 9.98 -8.50 18.04
CA ILE A 282 11.28 -8.01 18.56
C ILE A 282 12.14 -9.21 18.92
N PHE A 283 13.46 -9.11 18.72
CA PHE A 283 14.45 -10.12 19.07
C PHE A 283 15.45 -9.61 20.11
#